data_AF-A0A2V9LA53-F1
#
_entry.id   AF-A0A2V9LA53-F1
#
_cell.length_a   1.000
_cell.length_b   1.000
_cell.length_c   1.000
_cell.angle_alpha   90.00
_cell.angle_beta   90.00
_cell.angle_gamma   90.00
#
_symmetry.space_group_name_H-M   'P 1'
#
loop_
_entity.id
_entity.type
_entity.pdbx_description
1 polymer ?
#
loop_
_entity_poly.entity_id
_entity_poly.type
_entity_poly.pdbx_seq_one_letter_code
_entity_poly.pdbx_strand_id
1 'polypeptide(L)'
;MFLLVAVLISMALVVFVVAPLLAPEAANEAVVPIDVTPLADLKRRRLVVYENIQDLEFEYKAGKIASQDYQSLRENYLAEAAELMLASQEAERPVGPLDAFIEREVAARRAQRKPQPAEEYVCSKCGFENPLPVKFCGNCGAKIKEQ
;
A
#
# COMPACT_ATOMS: atom_id res chain seq x y z
N MET A 1 -50.53 28.98 -6.99
CA MET A 1 -49.93 27.63 -7.12
C MET A 1 -48.49 27.71 -7.64
N PHE A 2 -48.24 28.27 -8.82
CA PHE A 2 -46.88 28.40 -9.39
C PHE A 2 -45.89 29.20 -8.52
N LEU A 3 -46.33 30.30 -7.89
CA LEU A 3 -45.47 31.07 -6.97
C LEU A 3 -45.05 30.28 -5.72
N LEU A 4 -45.93 29.45 -5.18
CA LEU A 4 -45.60 28.58 -4.03
C LEU A 4 -44.59 27.51 -4.42
N VAL A 5 -44.76 26.92 -5.61
CA VAL A 5 -43.81 25.93 -6.14
C VAL A 5 -42.45 26.57 -6.37
N ALA A 6 -42.40 27.78 -6.94
CA ALA A 6 -41.15 28.51 -7.15
C ALA A 6 -40.41 28.82 -5.84
N VAL A 7 -41.14 29.23 -4.79
CA VAL A 7 -40.55 29.51 -3.47
C VAL A 7 -40.06 28.24 -2.77
N LEU A 8 -40.79 27.12 -2.90
CA LEU A 8 -40.35 25.85 -2.31
C LEU A 8 -39.08 25.32 -2.99
N ILE A 9 -38.99 25.43 -4.32
CA ILE A 9 -37.80 25.02 -5.07
C ILE A 9 -36.61 25.91 -4.72
N SER A 10 -36.80 27.23 -4.63
CA SER A 10 -35.72 28.15 -4.27
C SER A 10 -35.22 27.89 -2.85
N MET A 11 -36.12 27.67 -1.89
CA MET A 11 -35.76 27.32 -0.52
C MET A 11 -35.03 25.98 -0.44
N ALA A 12 -35.49 24.95 -1.18
CA ALA A 12 -34.82 23.65 -1.23
C ALA A 12 -33.40 23.76 -1.80
N LEU A 13 -33.20 24.55 -2.85
CA LEU A 13 -31.88 24.82 -3.42
C LEU A 13 -30.96 25.54 -2.43
N VAL A 14 -31.47 26.55 -1.71
CA VAL A 14 -30.69 27.25 -0.69
C VAL A 14 -30.29 26.29 0.42
N VAL A 15 -31.20 25.47 0.93
CA VAL A 15 -30.88 24.46 1.95
C VAL A 15 -29.84 23.46 1.42
N PHE A 16 -30.00 22.98 0.19
CA PHE A 16 -29.05 22.05 -0.43
C PHE A 16 -27.63 22.62 -0.55
N VAL A 17 -27.49 23.92 -0.83
CA VAL A 17 -26.18 24.59 -0.95
C VAL A 17 -25.60 24.96 0.41
N VAL A 18 -26.44 25.42 1.35
CA VAL A 18 -26.00 25.97 2.64
C VAL A 18 -25.78 24.87 3.68
N ALA A 19 -26.57 23.79 3.67
CA ALA A 19 -26.42 22.66 4.58
C ALA A 19 -25.00 22.04 4.60
N PRO A 20 -24.33 21.76 3.47
CA PRO A 20 -22.96 21.25 3.50
C PRO A 20 -21.94 22.27 3.99
N LEU A 21 -22.24 23.58 3.96
CA LEU A 21 -21.36 24.63 4.45
C LEU A 21 -21.41 24.79 5.98
N LEU A 22 -22.53 24.41 6.60
CA LEU A 22 -22.71 24.39 8.06
C LEU A 22 -22.52 22.98 8.66
N ALA A 23 -22.37 21.96 7.81
CA ALA A 23 -22.11 20.62 8.26
C ALA A 23 -20.74 20.58 8.97
N PRO A 24 -20.66 20.05 10.20
CA PRO A 24 -19.38 19.87 10.89
C PRO A 24 -18.44 19.04 10.01
N GLU A 25 -17.15 19.37 10.00
CA GLU A 25 -16.11 18.78 9.12
C GLU A 25 -16.06 17.24 9.11
N ALA A 26 -16.72 16.58 10.07
CA ALA A 26 -16.88 15.13 10.12
C ALA A 26 -17.78 14.51 9.03
N ALA A 27 -18.61 15.29 8.31
CA ALA A 27 -19.61 14.73 7.39
C ALA A 27 -19.25 14.77 5.91
N ASN A 28 -18.21 15.51 5.50
CA ASN A 28 -17.85 15.68 4.09
C ASN A 28 -16.37 15.39 3.84
N GLU A 29 -15.92 14.23 4.31
CA GLU A 29 -14.63 13.65 3.92
C GLU A 29 -14.73 12.95 2.56
N ALA A 30 -15.33 13.62 1.58
CA ALA A 30 -15.16 13.32 0.16
C ALA A 30 -14.04 14.23 -0.39
N VAL A 31 -12.89 14.22 0.28
CA VAL A 31 -11.66 14.81 -0.22
C VAL A 31 -11.17 13.89 -1.34
N VAL A 32 -11.01 14.44 -2.54
CA VAL A 32 -10.33 13.78 -3.67
C VAL A 32 -9.06 13.13 -3.13
N PRO A 33 -8.84 11.80 -3.33
CA PRO A 33 -7.72 11.11 -2.72
C PRO A 33 -6.44 11.53 -3.45
N ILE A 34 -5.83 12.62 -3.00
CA ILE A 34 -4.38 12.67 -2.94
C ILE A 34 -4.07 11.59 -1.91
N ASP A 35 -3.57 10.43 -2.36
CA ASP A 35 -3.21 9.28 -1.52
C ASP A 35 -2.11 9.62 -0.51
N VAL A 36 -2.42 10.47 0.47
CA VAL A 36 -1.74 10.53 1.76
C VAL A 36 -2.52 9.62 2.70
N THR A 37 -2.65 8.34 2.33
CA THR A 37 -3.08 7.36 3.33
C THR A 37 -2.11 7.49 4.51
N PRO A 38 -2.58 7.49 5.77
CA PRO A 38 -1.70 7.63 6.94
C PRO A 38 -0.50 6.66 6.89
N LEU A 39 -0.74 5.48 6.32
CA LEU A 39 0.24 4.46 5.98
C LEU A 39 1.34 4.92 5.03
N ALA A 40 0.99 5.61 3.93
CA ALA A 40 1.94 6.11 2.95
C ALA A 40 2.84 7.21 3.55
N ASP A 41 2.29 8.06 4.42
CA ASP A 41 3.07 9.07 5.13
C ASP A 41 4.06 8.42 6.11
N LEU A 42 3.61 7.45 6.92
CA LEU A 42 4.48 6.67 7.81
C LEU A 42 5.61 5.98 7.04
N LYS A 43 5.30 5.35 5.90
CA LYS A 43 6.31 4.71 5.03
C LYS A 43 7.30 5.72 4.47
N ARG A 44 6.84 6.91 4.06
CA ARG A 44 7.71 7.97 3.55
C ARG A 44 8.67 8.46 4.62
N ARG A 45 8.19 8.76 5.83
CA ARG A 45 9.04 9.18 6.96
C ARG A 45 10.10 8.13 7.27
N ARG A 46 9.71 6.84 7.28
CA ARG A 46 10.64 5.72 7.50
C ARG A 46 11.77 5.68 6.46
N LEU A 47 11.44 5.93 5.18
CA LEU A 47 12.45 5.97 4.11
C LEU A 47 13.46 7.10 4.32
N VAL A 48 12.99 8.29 4.70
CA VAL A 48 13.86 9.43 5.00
C VAL A 48 14.84 9.11 6.14
N VAL A 49 14.38 8.45 7.21
CA VAL A 49 15.27 8.04 8.31
C VAL A 49 16.31 7.02 7.84
N TYR A 50 15.95 6.10 6.95
CA TYR A 50 16.93 5.16 6.38
C TYR A 50 17.99 5.84 5.52
N GLU A 51 17.59 6.81 4.70
CA GLU A 51 18.53 7.63 3.94
C GLU A 51 19.47 8.40 4.89
N ASN A 52 18.93 9.00 5.95
CA ASN A 52 19.74 9.71 6.95
C ASN A 52 20.77 8.80 7.65
N ILE A 53 20.41 7.55 7.97
CA ILE A 53 21.35 6.58 8.56
C ILE A 53 22.46 6.23 7.56
N GLN A 54 22.12 6.05 6.30
CA GLN A 54 23.09 5.74 5.25
C GLN A 54 24.07 6.89 5.03
N ASP A 55 23.57 8.12 4.98
CA ASP A 55 24.39 9.33 4.87
C ASP A 55 25.27 9.51 6.10
N LEU A 56 24.74 9.29 7.31
CA LEU A 56 25.51 9.33 8.55
C LEU A 56 26.69 8.33 8.53
N GLU A 57 26.45 7.10 8.07
CA GLU A 57 27.49 6.09 7.96
C GLU A 57 28.54 6.45 6.91
N PHE A 58 28.13 7.07 5.81
CA PHE A 58 29.04 7.61 4.81
C PHE A 58 29.91 8.72 5.39
N GLU A 59 29.33 9.68 6.11
CA GLU A 59 30.07 10.78 6.72
C GLU A 59 31.07 10.30 7.78
N TYR A 60 30.70 9.29 8.58
CA TYR A 60 31.62 8.66 9.52
C TYR A 60 32.79 7.99 8.81
N LYS A 61 32.52 7.19 7.77
CA LYS A 61 33.56 6.53 6.97
C LYS A 61 34.45 7.54 6.24
N ALA A 62 33.90 8.69 5.86
CA ALA A 62 34.64 9.80 5.28
C ALA A 62 35.50 10.57 6.31
N GLY A 63 35.40 10.25 7.60
CA GLY A 63 36.14 10.91 8.68
C GLY A 63 35.65 12.31 9.01
N LYS A 64 34.43 12.68 8.58
CA LYS A 64 33.85 14.02 8.83
C LYS A 64 33.27 14.18 10.23
N ILE A 65 32.91 13.07 10.88
CA ILE A 65 32.27 13.04 12.19
C ILE A 65 33.02 12.15 13.16
N ALA A 66 33.03 12.53 14.44
CA ALA A 66 33.67 11.77 15.50
C ALA A 66 32.90 10.48 15.81
N SER A 67 33.59 9.44 16.32
CA SER A 67 32.97 8.15 16.64
C SER A 67 31.90 8.25 17.73
N GLN A 68 32.07 9.14 18.71
CA GLN A 68 31.11 9.36 19.78
C GLN A 68 29.81 10.00 19.27
N ASP A 69 29.93 11.01 18.40
CA ASP A 69 28.78 11.67 17.78
C ASP A 69 28.05 10.71 16.84
N TYR A 70 28.80 9.95 16.03
CA TYR A 70 28.26 8.90 15.18
C TYR A 70 27.43 7.88 15.98
N GLN A 71 27.96 7.38 17.10
CA GLN A 71 27.23 6.42 17.94
C GLN A 71 25.92 7.00 18.46
N SER A 72 25.97 8.23 18.97
CA SER A 72 24.80 8.92 19.53
C SER A 72 23.72 9.17 18.47
N LEU A 73 24.09 9.70 17.30
CA LEU A 73 23.16 9.96 16.20
C LEU A 73 22.60 8.65 15.63
N ARG A 74 23.43 7.62 15.49
CA ARG A 74 23.02 6.32 14.99
C ARG A 74 21.99 5.67 15.91
N GLU A 75 22.19 5.72 17.22
CA GLU A 75 21.23 5.20 18.20
C GLU A 75 19.88 5.94 18.10
N ASN A 76 19.90 7.27 17.99
CA ASN A 76 18.68 8.07 17.83
C ASN A 76 17.91 7.71 16.55
N TYR A 77 18.58 7.67 15.39
CA TYR A 77 17.92 7.32 14.14
C TYR A 77 17.43 5.88 14.11
N LEU A 78 18.15 4.94 14.73
CA LEU A 78 17.69 3.56 14.84
C LEU A 78 16.44 3.44 15.71
N ALA A 79 16.36 4.20 16.81
CA ALA A 79 15.17 4.25 17.65
C ALA A 79 13.97 4.83 16.87
N GLU A 80 14.15 5.94 16.16
CA GLU A 80 13.10 6.55 15.33
C GLU A 80 12.63 5.60 14.20
N ALA A 81 13.57 4.95 13.52
CA ALA A 81 13.27 3.96 12.50
C ALA A 81 12.45 2.77 13.05
N ALA A 82 12.77 2.30 14.25
CA ALA A 82 12.04 1.21 14.90
C ALA A 82 10.61 1.64 15.25
N GLU A 83 10.43 2.86 15.77
CA GLU A 83 9.11 3.42 16.07
C GLU A 83 8.23 3.56 14.82
N LEU A 84 8.78 4.14 13.75
CA LEU A 84 8.08 4.29 12.46
C LEU A 84 7.74 2.93 11.84
N MET A 85 8.61 1.92 12.00
CA MET A 85 8.34 0.57 11.54
C MET A 85 7.14 -0.03 12.28
N LEU A 86 7.08 0.09 13.61
CA LEU A 86 5.96 -0.39 14.41
C LEU A 86 4.66 0.33 14.06
N ALA A 87 4.69 1.67 13.94
CA ALA A 87 3.54 2.46 13.55
C ALA A 87 3.03 2.07 12.15
N SER A 88 3.94 1.81 11.19
CA SER A 88 3.57 1.36 9.85
C SER A 88 2.91 -0.02 9.85
N GLN A 89 3.37 -0.95 10.69
CA GLN A 89 2.77 -2.28 10.83
C GLN A 89 1.38 -2.20 11.46
N GLU A 90 1.19 -1.35 12.47
CA GLU A 90 -0.12 -1.15 13.09
C GLU A 90 -1.12 -0.55 12.09
N ALA A 91 -0.68 0.39 11.26
CA ALA A 91 -1.50 0.94 10.18
C ALA A 91 -1.79 -0.08 9.05
N GLU A 92 -0.93 -1.09 8.86
CA GLU A 92 -1.15 -2.19 7.90
C GLU A 92 -2.07 -3.29 8.44
N ARG A 93 -2.37 -3.31 9.75
CA ARG A 93 -3.26 -4.32 10.32
C ARG A 93 -4.67 -4.15 9.74
N PRO A 94 -5.37 -5.27 9.45
CA PRO A 94 -6.73 -5.21 8.94
C PRO A 94 -7.63 -4.48 9.93
N VAL A 95 -8.09 -3.29 9.55
CA VAL A 95 -8.88 -2.39 10.41
C VAL A 95 -10.35 -2.71 10.23
N GLY A 96 -10.76 -3.94 10.56
CA GLY A 96 -12.17 -4.23 10.71
C GLY A 96 -12.59 -5.70 10.59
N PRO A 97 -13.84 -6.00 11.01
CA PRO A 97 -14.43 -7.33 10.87
C PRO A 97 -14.50 -7.81 9.41
N LEU A 98 -14.65 -6.89 8.46
CA LEU A 98 -14.73 -7.20 7.03
C LEU A 98 -13.38 -7.68 6.49
N ASP A 99 -12.28 -6.97 6.77
CA ASP A 99 -10.94 -7.35 6.30
C ASP A 99 -10.51 -8.68 6.89
N ALA A 100 -10.79 -8.91 8.19
CA ALA A 100 -10.54 -10.19 8.83
C ALA A 100 -11.36 -11.34 8.20
N PHE A 101 -12.60 -11.07 7.76
CA PHE A 101 -13.42 -12.03 7.03
C PHE A 101 -12.83 -12.34 5.65
N ILE A 102 -12.39 -11.31 4.92
CA ILE A 102 -11.74 -11.47 3.60
C ILE A 102 -10.47 -12.31 3.73
N GLU A 103 -9.60 -12.01 4.69
CA GLU A 103 -8.35 -12.76 4.92
C GLU A 103 -8.62 -14.23 5.27
N ARG A 104 -9.61 -14.50 6.13
CA ARG A 104 -10.02 -15.87 6.46
C ARG A 104 -10.54 -16.61 5.23
N GLU A 105 -11.38 -15.97 4.42
CA GLU A 105 -11.94 -16.56 3.20
C GLU A 105 -10.83 -16.84 2.16
N VAL A 106 -9.90 -15.90 1.96
CA VAL A 106 -8.74 -16.08 1.07
C VAL A 106 -7.84 -17.22 1.56
N ALA A 107 -7.54 -17.29 2.86
CA ALA A 107 -6.74 -18.36 3.44
C ALA A 107 -7.41 -19.74 3.27
N ALA A 108 -8.73 -19.84 3.51
CA ALA A 108 -9.49 -21.06 3.30
C ALA A 108 -9.43 -21.53 1.84
N ARG A 109 -9.57 -20.60 0.88
CA ARG A 109 -9.45 -20.91 -0.56
C ARG A 109 -8.04 -21.33 -0.94
N ARG A 110 -7.01 -20.68 -0.39
CA ARG A 110 -5.60 -21.07 -0.64
C ARG A 110 -5.29 -22.46 -0.07
N ALA A 111 -5.80 -22.80 1.11
CA ALA A 111 -5.61 -24.11 1.72
C ALA A 111 -6.33 -25.24 0.94
N GLN A 112 -7.49 -24.93 0.34
CA GLN A 112 -8.22 -25.86 -0.53
C GLN A 112 -7.61 -25.98 -1.93
N ARG A 113 -6.77 -25.02 -2.35
CA ARG A 113 -6.09 -25.07 -3.64
C ARG A 113 -5.00 -26.13 -3.60
N LYS A 114 -5.30 -27.31 -4.13
CA LYS A 114 -4.30 -28.37 -4.34
C LYS A 114 -3.17 -27.79 -5.21
N PRO A 115 -1.90 -27.82 -4.78
CA PRO A 115 -0.80 -27.48 -5.67
C PRO A 115 -0.87 -28.47 -6.84
N GLN A 116 -1.08 -27.94 -8.04
CA GLN A 116 -0.98 -28.77 -9.23
C GLN A 116 0.47 -29.22 -9.34
N PRO A 117 0.74 -30.52 -9.55
CA PRO A 117 2.10 -30.99 -9.72
C PRO A 117 2.77 -30.18 -10.82
N ALA A 118 3.97 -29.66 -10.53
CA ALA A 118 4.79 -29.00 -11.52
C ALA A 118 5.27 -30.07 -12.50
N GLU A 119 4.50 -30.31 -13.56
CA GLU A 119 4.99 -31.06 -14.71
C GLU A 119 6.07 -30.20 -15.39
N GLU A 120 7.22 -30.80 -15.70
CA GLU A 120 8.30 -30.10 -16.40
C GLU A 120 7.86 -29.79 -17.83
N TYR A 121 7.51 -28.53 -18.10
CA TYR A 121 7.02 -28.08 -19.41
C TYR A 121 8.19 -27.72 -20.33
N VAL A 122 8.73 -28.71 -21.05
CA VAL A 122 9.77 -28.50 -22.07
C VAL A 122 9.17 -27.91 -23.35
N CYS A 123 9.73 -26.78 -23.81
CA CYS A 123 9.28 -26.15 -25.04
C CYS A 123 9.65 -26.98 -26.27
N SER A 124 8.65 -27.40 -27.06
CA SER A 124 8.87 -28.15 -28.30
C SER A 124 9.56 -27.36 -29.43
N LYS A 125 9.66 -26.02 -29.32
CA LYS A 125 10.27 -25.17 -30.35
C LYS A 125 11.74 -24.85 -30.08
N CYS A 126 12.10 -24.58 -28.82
CA CYS A 126 13.47 -24.16 -28.46
C CYS A 126 14.11 -25.02 -27.37
N GLY A 127 13.44 -26.04 -26.86
CA GLY A 127 13.96 -26.94 -25.82
C GLY A 127 14.02 -26.35 -24.41
N PHE A 128 13.54 -25.11 -24.20
CA PHE A 128 13.60 -24.45 -22.90
C PHE A 128 12.62 -25.08 -21.90
N GLU A 129 13.11 -25.42 -20.71
CA GLU A 129 12.34 -25.97 -19.58
C GLU A 129 11.62 -24.85 -18.84
N ASN A 130 10.28 -24.85 -18.86
CA ASN A 130 9.50 -23.85 -18.14
C ASN A 130 9.15 -24.37 -16.73
N PRO A 131 9.58 -23.68 -15.66
CA PRO A 131 9.42 -24.15 -14.28
C PRO A 131 7.99 -23.99 -13.73
N LEU A 132 7.08 -23.37 -14.49
CA LEU A 132 5.69 -23.12 -14.10
C LEU A 132 4.75 -23.54 -15.24
N PRO A 133 3.48 -23.88 -14.94
CA PRO A 133 2.45 -24.12 -15.94
C PRO A 133 2.16 -22.81 -16.70
N VAL A 134 2.79 -22.66 -17.86
CA VAL A 134 2.70 -21.47 -18.71
C VAL A 134 2.10 -21.82 -20.07
N LYS A 135 1.23 -20.94 -20.59
CA LYS A 135 0.62 -21.11 -21.93
C LYS A 135 1.62 -20.86 -23.07
N PHE A 136 2.71 -20.14 -22.78
CA PHE A 136 3.75 -19.75 -23.73
C PHE A 136 5.12 -19.92 -23.10
N CYS A 137 6.11 -20.31 -23.91
CA CYS A 137 7.49 -20.47 -23.48
C CYS A 137 8.12 -19.12 -23.07
N GLY A 138 8.74 -19.06 -21.88
CA GLY A 138 9.39 -17.83 -21.37
C GLY A 138 10.60 -17.37 -22.19
N ASN A 139 11.28 -18.29 -22.89
CA ASN A 139 12.43 -17.96 -23.75
C ASN A 139 12.04 -17.54 -25.18
N CYS A 140 11.19 -18.31 -25.89
CA CYS A 140 10.93 -18.09 -27.33
C CYS A 140 9.50 -17.63 -27.69
N GLY A 141 8.60 -17.52 -26.71
CA GLY A 141 7.21 -17.10 -26.90
C GLY A 141 6.30 -18.10 -27.63
N ALA A 142 6.79 -19.31 -27.96
CA ALA A 142 5.97 -20.33 -28.60
C ALA A 142 4.88 -20.85 -27.65
N LYS A 143 3.68 -21.12 -28.20
CA LYS A 143 2.58 -21.72 -27.44
C LYS A 143 2.96 -23.14 -27.02
N ILE A 144 2.89 -23.44 -25.73
CA ILE A 144 3.09 -24.80 -25.20
C ILE A 144 1.76 -25.52 -25.36
N LYS A 145 1.76 -26.69 -26.02
CA LYS A 145 0.56 -27.52 -26.10
C LYS A 145 0.42 -28.24 -24.76
N GLU A 146 -0.65 -27.96 -24.03
CA GLU A 146 -1.07 -28.76 -22.87
C GLU A 146 -1.20 -30.22 -23.35
N GLN A 147 -0.44 -31.14 -22.75
CA GLN A 147 -0.62 -32.58 -22.94
C GLN A 147 -1.61 -33.09 -21.89
#